data_AF-F2U013-F1
#
_entry.id   AF-F2U013-F1
#
_cell.length_a   1.000
_cell.length_b   1.000
_cell.length_c   1.000
_cell.angle_alpha   90.00
_cell.angle_beta   90.00
_cell.angle_gamma   90.00
#
_symmetry.space_group_name_H-M   'P 1'
#
loop_
_entity.id
_entity.type
_entity.pdbx_description
1 polymer ?
#
loop_
_entity_poly.entity_id
_entity_poly.type
_entity_poly.pdbx_seq_one_letter_code
_entity_poly.pdbx_strand_id
1 'polypeptide(L)'
;MRMMRTCLGMHPAVRELYKRYIFAGKDYPAGLDVVRRRVKQEFMANKDLKTEEEVLHAVARGRWYFNNEFVPAIKLRKYRDMKKRYYDNQ
;
A
#
# COMPACT_ATOMS: atom_id res chain seq x y z
N MET A 1 -26.85 6.05 -7.58
CA MET A 1 -26.10 6.95 -8.48
C MET A 1 -25.39 7.99 -7.60
N ARG A 2 -24.11 7.78 -7.25
CA ARG A 2 -23.39 8.67 -6.32
C ARG A 2 -22.57 9.66 -7.16
N MET A 3 -22.97 10.93 -7.09
CA MET A 3 -22.42 12.03 -7.87
C MET A 3 -20.89 12.09 -7.83
N MET A 4 -20.29 12.17 -9.02
CA MET A 4 -18.88 12.48 -9.25
C MET A 4 -18.58 13.86 -8.68
N ARG A 5 -17.94 13.89 -7.51
CA ARG A 5 -17.18 15.06 -7.06
C ARG A 5 -15.73 14.85 -7.43
N THR A 6 -15.33 15.28 -8.62
CA THR A 6 -13.91 15.38 -9.02
C THR A 6 -13.63 16.80 -9.49
N CYS A 7 -13.79 17.76 -8.57
CA CYS A 7 -13.31 19.11 -8.77
C CYS A 7 -11.81 19.15 -8.41
N LEU A 8 -10.94 19.32 -9.41
CA LEU A 8 -9.54 19.78 -9.31
C LEU A 8 -8.72 19.18 -8.14
N GLY A 9 -8.37 17.90 -8.22
CA GLY A 9 -7.46 17.29 -7.25
C GLY A 9 -7.19 15.81 -7.52
N MET A 10 -6.10 15.29 -6.94
CA MET A 10 -5.72 13.87 -7.03
C MET A 10 -6.91 12.94 -6.71
N HIS A 11 -7.18 11.97 -7.58
CA HIS A 11 -8.32 11.06 -7.49
C HIS A 11 -8.44 10.43 -6.09
N PRO A 12 -9.62 10.42 -5.45
CA PRO A 12 -9.78 10.06 -4.04
C PRO A 12 -9.29 8.63 -3.74
N ALA A 13 -9.50 7.69 -4.66
CA ALA A 13 -9.03 6.31 -4.52
C ALA A 13 -7.49 6.19 -4.48
N VAL A 14 -6.78 7.06 -5.20
CA VAL A 14 -5.30 7.12 -5.18
C VAL A 14 -4.84 7.61 -3.80
N ARG A 15 -5.50 8.63 -3.25
CA ARG A 15 -5.20 9.19 -1.93
C ARG A 15 -5.42 8.16 -0.83
N GLU A 16 -6.53 7.44 -0.90
CA GLU A 16 -6.86 6.39 0.05
C GLU A 16 -5.82 5.27 0.00
N LEU A 17 -5.47 4.79 -1.20
CA LEU A 17 -4.47 3.74 -1.37
C LEU A 17 -3.12 4.16 -0.78
N TYR A 18 -2.65 5.37 -1.08
CA TYR A 18 -1.40 5.89 -0.53
C TYR A 18 -1.41 5.91 1.01
N LYS A 19 -2.49 6.41 1.62
CA LYS A 19 -2.65 6.43 3.08
C LYS A 19 -2.59 5.02 3.68
N ARG A 20 -3.20 4.02 3.04
CA ARG A 20 -3.17 2.62 3.49
C ARG A 20 -1.74 2.07 3.51
N TYR A 21 -0.96 2.33 2.46
CA TYR A 21 0.45 1.93 2.40
C TYR A 21 1.28 2.58 3.51
N ILE A 22 1.13 3.89 3.73
CA ILE A 22 1.90 4.59 4.77
C ILE A 22 1.50 4.12 6.17
N PHE A 23 0.21 3.89 6.40
CA PHE A 23 -0.28 3.41 7.69
C PHE A 23 0.24 2.00 8.00
N ALA A 24 0.06 1.05 7.09
CA ALA A 24 0.54 -0.32 7.25
C ALA A 24 2.08 -0.41 7.20
N GLY A 25 2.75 0.54 6.55
CA GLY A 25 4.20 0.61 6.44
C GLY A 25 4.94 0.75 7.77
N LYS A 26 4.26 1.23 8.83
CA LYS A 26 4.81 1.25 10.19
C LYS A 26 5.18 -0.15 10.68
N ASP A 27 4.40 -1.14 10.28
CA ASP A 27 4.56 -2.55 10.62
C ASP A 27 5.32 -3.34 9.53
N TYR A 28 5.97 -2.67 8.58
CA TYR A 28 6.71 -3.35 7.51
C TYR A 28 8.12 -3.81 7.93
N PRO A 29 8.58 -5.02 7.51
CA PRO A 29 9.91 -5.57 7.77
C PRO A 29 11.08 -4.59 7.70
N ALA A 30 11.15 -3.83 6.61
CA ALA A 30 12.25 -2.90 6.34
C ALA A 30 12.03 -1.48 6.92
N GLY A 31 10.95 -1.26 7.66
CA GLY A 31 10.62 0.04 8.27
C GLY A 31 9.88 1.01 7.33
N LEU A 32 9.36 2.09 7.93
CA LEU A 32 8.46 3.03 7.27
C LEU A 32 9.15 3.86 6.17
N ASP A 33 10.41 4.24 6.34
CA ASP A 33 11.09 5.12 5.39
C ASP A 33 11.36 4.42 4.06
N VAL A 34 11.65 3.11 4.10
CA VAL A 34 11.77 2.27 2.90
C VAL A 34 10.43 2.21 2.16
N VAL A 35 9.33 2.01 2.89
CA VAL A 35 7.98 1.99 2.31
C VAL A 35 7.63 3.32 1.68
N ARG A 36 7.87 4.44 2.39
CA ARG A 36 7.62 5.80 1.87
C ARG A 36 8.37 6.05 0.56
N ARG A 37 9.65 5.69 0.50
CA ARG A 37 10.47 5.87 -0.71
C ARG A 37 9.92 5.05 -1.88
N ARG A 38 9.69 3.74 -1.67
CA ARG A 38 9.22 2.84 -2.73
C ARG A 38 7.82 3.21 -3.23
N VAL A 39 6.88 3.42 -2.31
CA VAL A 39 5.50 3.80 -2.66
C VAL A 39 5.49 5.14 -3.40
N LYS A 40 6.31 6.12 -2.97
CA LYS A 40 6.43 7.38 -3.72
C LYS A 40 6.95 7.15 -5.14
N GLN A 41 7.96 6.30 -5.32
CA GLN A 41 8.51 5.98 -6.65
C GLN A 41 7.45 5.36 -7.56
N GLU A 42 6.72 4.35 -7.09
CA GLU A 42 5.68 3.67 -7.87
C GLU A 42 4.52 4.59 -8.25
N PHE A 43 4.10 5.47 -7.35
CA PHE A 43 3.04 6.44 -7.66
C PHE A 43 3.52 7.50 -8.66
N MET A 44 4.78 7.93 -8.57
CA MET A 44 5.36 8.89 -9.52
C MET A 44 5.58 8.28 -10.91
N ALA A 45 5.83 6.97 -11.00
CA ALA A 45 5.91 6.27 -12.28
C ALA A 45 4.57 6.29 -13.06
N ASN A 46 3.44 6.43 -12.35
CA ASN A 46 2.10 6.48 -12.93
C ASN A 46 1.53 7.92 -12.99
N LYS A 47 2.37 8.96 -12.85
CA LYS A 47 1.90 10.36 -12.79
C LYS A 47 1.26 10.85 -14.11
N ASP A 48 1.66 10.27 -15.23
CA ASP A 48 1.29 10.73 -16.57
C ASP A 48 0.01 10.06 -17.10
N LEU A 49 -0.67 9.24 -16.28
CA LEU A 49 -1.96 8.65 -16.61
C LEU A 49 -3.04 9.75 -16.73
N LYS A 50 -3.77 9.76 -17.85
CA LYS A 50 -4.70 10.85 -18.19
C LYS A 50 -6.16 10.45 -18.02
N THR A 51 -6.48 9.18 -18.24
CA THR A 51 -7.87 8.70 -18.23
C THR A 51 -8.25 8.15 -16.87
N GLU A 52 -9.48 8.43 -16.42
CA GLU A 52 -10.00 7.94 -15.13
C GLU A 52 -9.94 6.41 -15.04
N GLU A 53 -10.25 5.70 -16.12
CA GLU A 53 -10.18 4.24 -16.19
C GLU A 53 -8.76 3.72 -15.93
N GLU A 54 -7.74 4.32 -16.54
CA GLU A 54 -6.34 3.95 -16.34
C GLU A 54 -5.92 4.13 -14.88
N VAL A 55 -6.33 5.24 -14.27
CA VAL A 55 -6.10 5.52 -12.85
C VAL A 55 -6.76 4.44 -11.98
N LEU A 56 -8.02 4.10 -12.25
CA LEU A 56 -8.74 3.08 -11.50
C LEU A 56 -8.11 1.69 -11.67
N HIS A 57 -7.64 1.34 -12.86
CA HIS A 57 -6.90 0.11 -13.13
C HIS A 57 -5.57 0.08 -12.35
N ALA A 58 -4.80 1.17 -12.37
CA ALA A 58 -3.56 1.27 -11.59
C ALA A 58 -3.81 1.15 -10.07
N VAL A 59 -4.85 1.80 -9.57
CA VAL A 59 -5.26 1.68 -8.16
C VAL A 59 -5.71 0.25 -7.83
N ALA A 60 -6.42 -0.43 -8.74
CA ALA A 60 -6.80 -1.82 -8.57
C ALA A 60 -5.57 -2.75 -8.46
N ARG A 61 -4.58 -2.58 -9.33
CA ARG A 61 -3.29 -3.29 -9.24
C ARG A 61 -2.60 -3.00 -7.90
N GLY A 62 -2.52 -1.74 -7.50
CA GLY A 62 -1.92 -1.35 -6.22
C GLY A 62 -2.64 -1.92 -5.00
N ARG A 63 -3.97 -2.05 -5.03
CA ARG A 63 -4.77 -2.73 -3.98
C ARG A 63 -4.49 -4.23 -3.94
N TRP A 64 -4.37 -4.86 -5.11
CA TRP A 64 -4.05 -6.29 -5.20
C TRP A 64 -2.68 -6.57 -4.57
N TYR A 65 -1.65 -5.79 -4.93
CA TYR A 65 -0.31 -5.92 -4.35
C TYR A 65 -0.31 -5.71 -2.83
N PHE A 66 -1.06 -4.70 -2.36
CA PHE A 66 -1.18 -4.41 -0.93
C PHE A 66 -1.70 -5.62 -0.15
N ASN A 67 -2.76 -6.26 -0.65
CA ASN A 67 -3.41 -7.39 0.03
C ASN A 67 -2.64 -8.71 -0.08
N ASN A 68 -1.99 -8.97 -1.22
CA ASN A 68 -1.40 -10.28 -1.53
C ASN A 68 0.10 -10.37 -1.26
N GLU A 69 0.81 -9.24 -1.22
CA GLU A 69 2.26 -9.24 -0.98
C GLU A 69 2.62 -8.43 0.26
N PHE A 70 2.14 -7.18 0.33
CA PHE A 70 2.56 -6.25 1.37
C PHE A 70 2.08 -6.66 2.77
N VAL A 71 0.77 -6.90 2.93
CA VAL A 71 0.18 -7.32 4.21
C VAL A 71 0.68 -8.71 4.66
N PRO A 72 0.81 -9.71 3.77
CA PRO A 72 1.38 -11.01 4.15
C PRO A 72 2.82 -10.90 4.64
N ALA A 73 3.66 -10.05 4.04
CA ALA A 73 5.02 -9.82 4.55
C ALA A 73 5.03 -9.30 6.00
N ILE A 74 4.10 -8.40 6.34
CA ILE A 74 3.90 -7.90 7.71
C ILE A 74 3.49 -9.05 8.65
N LYS A 75 2.49 -9.84 8.24
CA LYS A 75 1.97 -10.97 9.03
C LYS A 75 3.05 -12.03 9.28
N LEU A 76 3.84 -12.36 8.26
CA LEU A 76 4.94 -13.32 8.35
C LEU A 76 6.00 -12.87 9.36
N ARG A 77 6.36 -11.58 9.38
CA ARG A 77 7.27 -11.06 10.40
C ARG A 77 6.69 -11.24 11.81
N LYS A 78 5.44 -10.81 12.02
CA LYS A 78 4.76 -10.97 13.33
C LYS A 78 4.71 -12.44 13.78
N TYR A 79 4.43 -13.35 12.85
CA TYR A 79 4.43 -14.78 13.12
C TYR A 79 5.83 -15.30 13.50
N ARG A 80 6.88 -14.90 12.77
CA ARG A 80 8.26 -15.28 13.08
C ARG A 80 8.68 -14.80 14.46
N ASP A 81 8.36 -13.56 14.81
CA ASP A 81 8.67 -13.00 16.13
C ASP A 81 7.94 -13.75 17.25
N MET A 82 6.66 -14.08 17.04
CA MET A 82 5.87 -14.89 17.97
C MET A 82 6.47 -16.29 18.13
N LYS A 83 6.77 -16.97 17.00
CA LYS A 83 7.36 -18.30 17.01
C LYS A 83 8.66 -18.32 17.81
N LYS A 84 9.54 -17.34 17.58
CA LYS A 84 10.81 -17.20 18.30
C LYS A 84 10.61 -17.14 19.81
N ARG A 85 9.64 -16.35 20.28
CA ARG A 85 9.37 -16.15 21.72
C ARG A 85 8.88 -17.41 22.43
N TYR A 86 8.06 -18.21 21.76
CA TYR A 86 7.44 -19.38 22.38
C TYR A 86 8.24 -20.67 22.20
N TYR A 87 9.01 -20.81 21.11
CA TYR A 87 9.67 -22.07 20.76
C TYR A 87 11.20 -22.08 20.91
N ASP A 88 11.89 -20.94 20.99
CA ASP A 88 13.36 -20.93 21.19
C ASP A 88 13.76 -21.08 22.67
N ASN A 89 12.78 -21.03 23.60
CA ASN A 89 12.99 -21.17 25.05
C ASN A 89 12.70 -22.60 25.57
N GLN A 90 12.46 -23.57 24.67
CA GLN A 90 12.35 -25.00 24.94
C GLN A 90 13.51 -25.74 24.28
#